data_AF-D8LBC0-F1
#
_entry.id   AF-D8LBC0-F1
#
_cell.length_a   1.000
_cell.length_b   1.000
_cell.length_c   1.000
_cell.angle_alpha   90.00
_cell.angle_beta   90.00
_cell.angle_gamma   90.00
#
_symmetry.space_group_name_H-M   'P 1'
#
loop_
_entity.id
_entity.type
_entity.pdbx_description
1 polymer ?
#
loop_
_entity_poly.entity_id
_entity_poly.type
_entity_poly.pdbx_seq_one_letter_code
_entity_poly.pdbx_strand_id
1 'polypeptide(L)'
;MALDARRLWTVTGLALVVGTKGFVHHPPPCAARGATEMGRNSASRSSPSPAAQRALPLQVARRRPRAVDDAASSSWGCYDRNAGRGASAVGSLFAVQQSVDGGVMLPPAEKADEYAAFLSESIREHLNDEWIEQDCHKGIGEEVARLYLAAFEKGDTDMTTLVLDMGSAMEQFDMGDAFVGAWDIANLVSDFLMEKMGAETSGCSAKAPKTLPSAGSDAFCLTSDKAEQMQADLTSDFARYRFLLDLMEGNTDWEQANTIMAVYQGYPVEGEEEEESGRPGVRRGWSASFPGATPPDLSSAEGLVEALQADFPDDPDLLDGLEVIVETVYGGEAKRLHQGDPDNGVPPEPLYLRRSTLCKWLYLVGFLSDDIKRAPDDPEQLAELISGRARLKHQKK
;
A
#
# COMPACT_ATOMS: atom_id res chain seq x y z
N MET A 1 -3.00 -21.82 -60.72
CA MET A 1 -4.07 -22.74 -60.30
C MET A 1 -3.63 -23.32 -58.95
N ALA A 2 -4.04 -22.67 -57.86
CA ALA A 2 -5.11 -23.13 -56.94
C ALA A 2 -4.61 -24.25 -56.02
N LEU A 3 -4.16 -23.90 -54.80
CA LEU A 3 -4.93 -24.03 -53.54
C LEU A 3 -5.32 -25.48 -53.24
N ASP A 4 -4.76 -26.07 -52.18
CA ASP A 4 -5.59 -26.50 -51.05
C ASP A 4 -4.78 -26.69 -49.77
N ALA A 5 -5.35 -26.18 -48.68
CA ALA A 5 -4.90 -26.27 -47.31
C ALA A 5 -5.96 -27.03 -46.54
N ARG A 6 -5.60 -28.04 -45.74
CA ARG A 6 -6.48 -28.58 -44.68
C ARG A 6 -5.75 -29.48 -43.68
N ARG A 7 -5.79 -29.01 -42.42
CA ARG A 7 -6.08 -29.74 -41.17
C ARG A 7 -5.00 -30.64 -40.57
N LEU A 8 -4.56 -30.28 -39.36
CA LEU A 8 -5.06 -30.85 -38.09
C LEU A 8 -4.50 -30.07 -36.89
N TRP A 9 -5.38 -29.32 -36.21
CA TRP A 9 -5.22 -28.93 -34.80
C TRP A 9 -6.41 -29.56 -34.07
N THR A 10 -6.12 -30.39 -33.08
CA THR A 10 -7.10 -30.88 -32.09
C THR A 10 -6.90 -30.09 -30.81
N VAL A 11 -7.85 -29.20 -30.52
CA VAL A 11 -8.05 -28.57 -29.21
C VAL A 11 -9.15 -29.36 -28.51
N THR A 12 -8.85 -29.94 -27.35
CA THR A 12 -9.86 -30.56 -26.48
C THR A 12 -10.34 -29.49 -25.50
N GLY A 13 -11.58 -29.06 -25.67
CA GLY A 13 -12.26 -28.11 -24.78
C GLY A 13 -12.87 -28.81 -23.56
N LEU A 14 -12.79 -28.15 -22.41
CA LEU A 14 -13.63 -28.42 -21.25
C LEU A 14 -14.71 -27.33 -21.19
N ALA A 15 -15.96 -27.70 -21.45
CA ALA A 15 -17.11 -26.80 -21.37
C ALA A 15 -17.72 -26.88 -19.96
N LEU A 16 -17.72 -25.77 -19.23
CA LEU A 16 -18.50 -25.60 -18.01
C LEU A 16 -19.87 -25.00 -18.39
N VAL A 17 -20.94 -25.76 -18.12
CA VAL A 17 -22.33 -25.34 -18.31
C VAL A 17 -22.77 -24.59 -17.06
N VAL A 18 -22.98 -23.27 -17.17
CA VAL A 18 -23.67 -22.48 -16.14
C VAL A 18 -25.07 -22.15 -16.64
N GLY A 19 -26.08 -22.78 -16.03
CA GLY A 19 -27.48 -22.55 -16.31
C GLY A 19 -28.00 -21.31 -15.58
N THR A 20 -28.38 -20.29 -16.32
CA THR A 20 -29.11 -19.12 -15.81
C THR A 20 -30.61 -19.41 -15.76
N LYS A 21 -31.21 -19.48 -14.56
CA LYS A 21 -32.66 -19.37 -14.38
C LYS A 21 -32.99 -17.99 -13.84
N GLY A 22 -33.62 -17.17 -14.69
CA GLY A 22 -34.14 -15.86 -14.33
C GLY A 22 -35.38 -15.95 -13.44
N PHE A 23 -35.44 -15.07 -12.45
CA PHE A 23 -36.65 -14.74 -11.72
C PHE A 23 -37.09 -13.34 -12.14
N VAL A 24 -38.21 -13.26 -12.85
CA VAL A 24 -38.92 -12.03 -13.19
C VAL A 24 -39.93 -11.79 -12.08
N HIS A 25 -39.74 -10.74 -11.26
CA HIS A 25 -40.77 -10.25 -10.35
C HIS A 25 -41.48 -9.05 -10.99
N HIS A 26 -42.73 -9.27 -11.39
CA HIS A 26 -43.70 -8.19 -11.65
C HIS A 26 -44.26 -7.67 -10.32
N PRO A 27 -44.42 -6.34 -10.14
CA PRO A 27 -45.21 -5.78 -9.05
C PRO A 27 -46.72 -5.76 -9.40
N PRO A 28 -47.63 -5.99 -8.45
CA PRO A 28 -49.06 -5.77 -8.64
C PRO A 28 -49.46 -4.29 -8.48
N PRO A 29 -50.57 -3.85 -9.12
CA PRO A 29 -51.02 -2.45 -9.12
C PRO A 29 -52.13 -2.15 -8.10
N CYS A 30 -52.35 -0.84 -7.91
CA CYS A 30 -53.57 -0.15 -7.44
C CYS A 30 -54.00 -0.26 -5.96
N ALA A 31 -54.11 0.89 -5.28
CA ALA A 31 -55.41 1.56 -5.04
C ALA A 31 -55.26 2.88 -4.28
N ALA A 32 -56.13 3.82 -4.62
CA ALA A 32 -56.20 5.21 -4.18
C ALA A 32 -57.02 5.44 -2.88
N ARG A 33 -57.00 6.71 -2.43
CA ARG A 33 -57.82 7.43 -1.42
C ARG A 33 -57.03 7.74 -0.14
N GLY A 34 -57.05 8.95 0.42
CA GLY A 34 -57.85 10.13 0.15
C GLY A 34 -57.30 11.36 0.87
N ALA A 35 -57.86 12.51 0.49
CA ALA A 35 -57.53 13.84 0.99
C ALA A 35 -57.76 14.00 2.49
N THR A 36 -56.95 14.83 3.14
CA THR A 36 -57.48 15.79 4.11
C THR A 36 -56.65 17.06 4.15
N GLU A 37 -57.41 18.13 4.18
CA GLU A 37 -57.10 19.55 4.09
C GLU A 37 -56.86 20.12 5.50
N MET A 38 -56.42 21.38 5.57
CA MET A 38 -56.20 22.25 6.75
C MET A 38 -54.79 22.16 7.36
N GLY A 39 -54.08 23.27 7.61
CA GLY A 39 -54.48 24.66 7.57
C GLY A 39 -53.26 25.58 7.67
N ARG A 40 -53.42 26.76 7.08
CA ARG A 40 -52.54 27.92 7.16
C ARG A 40 -52.30 28.29 8.63
N ASN A 41 -51.08 28.71 8.96
CA ASN A 41 -50.92 29.88 9.81
C ASN A 41 -49.61 30.62 9.53
N SER A 42 -49.78 31.73 8.85
CA SER A 42 -48.84 32.82 8.68
C SER A 42 -48.76 33.62 9.98
N ALA A 43 -47.55 33.85 10.50
CA ALA A 43 -47.32 34.92 11.46
C ALA A 43 -45.92 35.51 11.25
N SER A 44 -45.89 36.47 10.34
CA SER A 44 -44.90 37.54 10.26
C SER A 44 -44.87 38.37 11.55
N ARG A 45 -43.68 38.69 12.05
CA ARG A 45 -43.36 39.89 12.85
C ARG A 45 -41.83 40.07 12.79
N SER A 46 -41.31 40.81 11.82
CA SER A 46 -41.05 42.26 11.88
C SER A 46 -39.96 42.65 12.87
N SER A 47 -38.73 42.74 12.34
CA SER A 47 -37.62 43.54 12.86
C SER A 47 -38.02 45.01 13.00
N PRO A 48 -37.40 45.73 13.95
CA PRO A 48 -36.99 47.09 13.66
C PRO A 48 -35.52 47.36 14.04
N SER A 49 -34.85 48.03 13.12
CA SER A 49 -33.60 48.78 13.29
C SER A 49 -33.84 50.14 12.61
N PRO A 50 -33.01 51.18 12.74
CA PRO A 50 -32.21 51.67 13.88
C PRO A 50 -32.53 53.16 14.18
N ALA A 51 -32.13 53.69 15.34
CA ALA A 51 -32.03 55.15 15.51
C ALA A 51 -30.98 55.57 16.56
N ALA A 52 -29.87 56.09 16.01
CA ALA A 52 -29.17 57.32 16.38
C ALA A 52 -29.02 57.75 17.85
N GLN A 53 -27.74 57.93 18.24
CA GLN A 53 -27.12 59.05 18.99
C GLN A 53 -25.82 58.49 19.60
N ARG A 54 -24.64 59.12 19.63
CA ARG A 54 -24.23 60.53 19.59
C ARG A 54 -22.72 60.55 19.35
N ALA A 55 -22.23 61.51 18.56
CA ALA A 55 -20.83 61.84 18.43
C ALA A 55 -20.34 62.74 19.57
N LEU A 56 -19.11 62.57 20.04
CA LEU A 56 -18.18 63.64 20.46
C LEU A 56 -16.71 63.13 20.42
N PRO A 57 -15.71 64.03 20.29
CA PRO A 57 -14.39 63.75 19.69
C PRO A 57 -13.22 63.70 20.71
N LEU A 58 -11.99 63.57 20.17
CA LEU A 58 -10.62 63.66 20.78
C LEU A 58 -10.03 62.27 21.08
N GLN A 59 -8.79 61.90 20.71
CA GLN A 59 -7.60 62.63 20.27
C GLN A 59 -6.70 61.68 19.44
N VAL A 60 -6.10 62.22 18.38
CA VAL A 60 -5.14 61.54 17.51
C VAL A 60 -3.74 61.63 18.13
N ALA A 61 -3.20 60.52 18.62
CA ALA A 61 -1.77 60.37 18.88
C ALA A 61 -1.16 59.48 17.78
N ARG A 62 -0.39 60.11 16.89
CA ARG A 62 0.38 59.45 15.84
C ARG A 62 1.52 58.62 16.46
N ARG A 63 1.52 57.30 16.25
CA ARG A 63 2.75 56.50 16.26
C ARG A 63 2.95 55.90 14.87
N ARG A 64 4.14 56.12 14.30
CA ARG A 64 4.58 55.57 13.02
C ARG A 64 4.81 54.05 13.13
N PRO A 65 4.58 53.28 12.06
CA PRO A 65 4.80 51.83 12.03
C PRO A 65 6.31 51.51 11.92
N ARG A 66 6.75 50.47 12.62
CA ARG A 66 7.99 49.75 12.29
C ARG A 66 7.69 48.80 11.14
N ALA A 67 8.63 48.75 10.20
CA ALA A 67 8.60 47.89 9.02
C ALA A 67 8.37 46.42 9.41
N VAL A 68 7.49 45.78 8.65
CA VAL A 68 7.29 44.34 8.61
C VAL A 68 7.99 43.92 7.32
N ASP A 69 9.05 43.14 7.43
CA ASP A 69 9.59 42.41 6.29
C ASP A 69 8.95 41.01 6.32
N ASP A 70 8.20 40.72 5.27
CA ASP A 70 7.62 39.43 4.95
C ASP A 70 8.72 38.49 4.46
N ALA A 71 8.85 37.33 5.12
CA ALA A 71 9.34 36.10 4.49
C ALA A 71 8.87 34.90 5.31
N ALA A 72 7.71 34.37 4.94
CA ALA A 72 7.30 33.03 5.27
C ALA A 72 7.91 32.05 4.24
N SER A 73 8.46 30.93 4.70
CA SER A 73 8.11 29.61 4.17
C SER A 73 8.74 28.48 5.01
N SER A 74 7.87 27.72 5.68
CA SER A 74 7.93 26.26 5.85
C SER A 74 9.28 25.63 6.27
N SER A 75 9.42 25.45 7.58
CA SER A 75 10.28 24.43 8.18
C SER A 75 9.38 23.53 9.03
N TRP A 76 8.95 22.40 8.46
CA TRP A 76 8.45 21.29 9.25
C TRP A 76 9.68 20.60 9.83
N GLY A 77 9.99 20.93 11.08
CA GLY A 77 11.10 20.34 11.82
C GLY A 77 10.77 18.90 12.20
N CYS A 78 11.75 18.02 11.97
CA CYS A 78 11.77 16.65 12.46
C CYS A 78 11.54 16.60 13.97
N TYR A 79 10.73 15.62 14.40
CA TYR A 79 10.55 15.26 15.80
C TYR A 79 11.89 14.86 16.42
N ASP A 80 12.37 15.66 17.38
CA ASP A 80 13.40 15.27 18.33
C ASP A 80 12.94 15.64 19.74
N ARG A 81 12.41 14.64 20.47
CA ARG A 81 12.80 14.26 21.84
C ARG A 81 11.76 13.35 22.47
N ASN A 82 12.24 12.28 23.09
CA ASN A 82 11.81 12.02 24.46
C ASN A 82 13.00 11.67 25.36
N ALA A 83 13.22 12.52 26.35
CA ALA A 83 14.17 12.31 27.43
C ALA A 83 13.42 11.64 28.59
N GLY A 84 13.87 10.44 28.96
CA GLY A 84 13.66 9.90 30.30
C GLY A 84 12.43 9.02 30.50
N ARG A 85 12.49 7.79 29.98
CA ARG A 85 11.98 6.58 30.64
C ARG A 85 12.67 5.38 29.99
N GLY A 86 13.48 4.67 30.77
CA GLY A 86 14.17 3.47 30.30
C GLY A 86 13.19 2.31 30.18
N ALA A 87 13.04 1.78 28.97
CA ALA A 87 12.77 0.37 28.69
C ALA A 87 13.05 0.10 27.21
N SER A 88 13.89 -0.88 26.96
CA SER A 88 14.27 -1.40 25.65
C SER A 88 13.16 -2.29 25.10
N ALA A 89 12.51 -1.90 24.00
CA ALA A 89 11.85 -2.77 23.03
C ALA A 89 11.22 -1.92 21.90
N VAL A 90 11.99 -1.66 20.84
CA VAL A 90 11.44 -1.19 19.56
C VAL A 90 11.91 -2.20 18.52
N GLY A 91 10.96 -2.90 17.91
CA GLY A 91 11.22 -3.88 16.86
C GLY A 91 10.45 -5.17 17.11
N SER A 92 9.30 -5.30 16.46
CA SER A 92 8.66 -6.54 16.00
C SER A 92 7.14 -6.33 15.98
N LEU A 93 6.63 -5.81 14.87
CA LEU A 93 5.21 -5.91 14.50
C LEU A 93 5.07 -6.97 13.40
N PHE A 94 3.88 -7.56 13.32
CA PHE A 94 3.35 -8.46 12.29
C PHE A 94 3.43 -9.97 12.54
N ALA A 95 2.32 -10.48 13.09
CA ALA A 95 1.59 -11.62 12.56
C ALA A 95 0.09 -11.45 12.87
N VAL A 96 -0.58 -10.53 12.16
CA VAL A 96 -2.05 -10.53 12.08
C VAL A 96 -2.43 -11.57 11.03
N GLN A 97 -3.34 -12.45 11.40
CA GLN A 97 -3.78 -13.59 10.59
C GLN A 97 -4.59 -13.09 9.40
N GLN A 98 -3.90 -12.76 8.30
CA GLN A 98 -4.54 -12.38 7.04
C GLN A 98 -5.23 -13.59 6.43
N SER A 99 -6.54 -13.50 6.18
CA SER A 99 -7.22 -14.45 5.32
C SER A 99 -6.79 -14.20 3.87
N VAL A 100 -6.81 -15.26 3.07
CA VAL A 100 -6.28 -15.27 1.69
C VAL A 100 -7.11 -14.40 0.71
N ASP A 101 -8.19 -13.79 1.20
CA ASP A 101 -9.01 -12.77 0.53
C ASP A 101 -8.85 -11.39 1.22
N GLY A 102 -7.60 -10.96 1.39
CA GLY A 102 -7.15 -9.54 1.31
C GLY A 102 -7.60 -8.51 2.35
N GLY A 103 -8.43 -8.84 3.33
CA GLY A 103 -8.90 -7.91 4.37
C GLY A 103 -8.28 -8.16 5.75
N VAL A 104 -8.11 -7.10 6.55
CA VAL A 104 -7.84 -7.27 7.99
C VAL A 104 -9.17 -7.43 8.70
N MET A 105 -9.39 -8.62 9.27
CA MET A 105 -10.64 -8.91 9.98
C MET A 105 -10.64 -8.25 11.36
N LEU A 106 -11.78 -7.67 11.72
CA LEU A 106 -12.02 -7.12 13.04
C LEU A 106 -12.07 -8.23 14.12
N PRO A 107 -11.86 -7.89 15.40
CA PRO A 107 -11.98 -8.84 16.50
C PRO A 107 -13.36 -9.52 16.54
N PRO A 108 -13.48 -10.69 17.18
CA PRO A 108 -14.78 -11.33 17.39
C PRO A 108 -15.78 -10.41 18.09
N ALA A 109 -17.07 -10.53 17.76
CA ALA A 109 -18.13 -9.66 18.28
C ALA A 109 -18.23 -9.68 19.80
N GLU A 110 -17.80 -10.76 20.47
CA GLU A 110 -17.76 -10.87 21.92
C GLU A 110 -16.83 -9.85 22.58
N LYS A 111 -15.86 -9.32 21.83
CA LYS A 111 -14.94 -8.27 22.28
C LYS A 111 -15.33 -6.86 21.80
N ALA A 112 -16.45 -6.71 21.09
CA ALA A 112 -16.80 -5.44 20.45
C ALA A 112 -16.90 -4.28 21.47
N ASP A 113 -17.54 -4.49 22.62
CA ASP A 113 -17.65 -3.48 23.67
C ASP A 113 -16.28 -3.08 24.25
N GLU A 114 -15.37 -4.04 24.39
CA GLU A 114 -14.02 -3.81 24.92
C GLU A 114 -13.15 -2.99 23.96
N TYR A 115 -13.29 -3.25 22.66
CA TYR A 115 -12.60 -2.49 21.62
C TYR A 115 -13.22 -1.10 21.44
N ALA A 116 -14.55 -0.98 21.53
CA ALA A 116 -15.24 0.32 21.49
C ALA A 116 -14.80 1.23 22.64
N ALA A 117 -14.76 0.71 23.87
CA ALA A 117 -14.29 1.47 25.04
C ALA A 117 -12.83 1.89 24.89
N PHE A 118 -11.97 1.00 24.39
CA PHE A 118 -10.57 1.31 24.12
C PHE A 118 -10.39 2.39 23.06
N LEU A 119 -11.13 2.32 21.95
CA LEU A 119 -11.06 3.32 20.89
C LEU A 119 -11.51 4.70 21.37
N SER A 120 -12.59 4.73 22.17
CA SER A 120 -13.08 5.97 22.77
C SER A 120 -11.99 6.68 23.56
N GLU A 121 -11.30 5.93 24.42
CA GLU A 121 -10.27 6.48 25.29
C GLU A 121 -9.00 6.84 24.52
N SER A 122 -8.55 5.96 23.60
CA SER A 122 -7.32 6.17 22.84
C SER A 122 -7.41 7.41 21.94
N ILE A 123 -8.55 7.62 21.28
CA ILE A 123 -8.78 8.82 20.46
C ILE A 123 -8.80 10.07 21.34
N ARG A 124 -9.48 10.03 22.49
CA ARG A 124 -9.52 11.16 23.43
C ARG A 124 -8.13 11.52 23.93
N GLU A 125 -7.34 10.53 24.36
CA GLU A 125 -5.98 10.72 24.84
C GLU A 125 -5.06 11.25 23.74
N HIS A 126 -5.12 10.68 22.54
CA HIS A 126 -4.31 11.13 21.41
C HIS A 126 -4.58 12.59 21.04
N LEU A 127 -5.86 12.98 20.93
CA LEU A 127 -6.22 14.37 20.63
C LEU A 127 -5.84 15.32 21.78
N ASN A 128 -5.95 14.87 23.05
CA ASN A 128 -5.52 15.65 24.20
C ASN A 128 -4.00 15.84 24.27
N ASP A 129 -3.22 14.89 23.74
CA ASP A 129 -1.77 14.94 23.74
C ASP A 129 -1.22 15.77 22.57
N GLU A 130 -1.83 15.64 21.38
CA GLU A 130 -1.46 16.42 20.20
C GLU A 130 -1.91 17.88 20.32
N TRP A 131 -3.05 18.10 20.96
CA TRP A 131 -3.66 19.42 21.16
C TRP A 131 -3.75 19.75 22.65
N ILE A 132 -4.58 20.74 23.00
CA ILE A 132 -4.89 21.02 24.42
C ILE A 132 -6.15 20.22 24.74
N GLU A 133 -6.27 19.73 25.98
CA GLU A 133 -7.48 19.03 26.45
C GLU A 133 -8.75 19.85 26.19
N GLN A 134 -9.72 19.25 25.49
CA GLN A 134 -10.98 19.86 25.10
C GLN A 134 -12.16 18.89 25.23
N ASP A 135 -13.34 19.42 25.53
CA ASP A 135 -14.57 18.61 25.67
C ASP A 135 -14.97 17.92 24.36
N CYS A 136 -14.68 18.52 23.20
CA CYS A 136 -14.99 17.92 21.90
C CYS A 136 -14.21 16.61 21.65
N HIS A 137 -12.99 16.45 22.20
CA HIS A 137 -12.22 15.21 22.05
C HIS A 137 -12.94 14.02 22.69
N LYS A 138 -13.60 14.24 23.84
CA LYS A 138 -14.45 13.24 24.48
C LYS A 138 -15.64 12.89 23.59
N GLY A 139 -16.30 13.89 22.99
CA GLY A 139 -17.41 13.68 22.08
C GLY A 139 -17.02 12.88 20.83
N ILE A 140 -15.83 13.14 20.28
CA ILE A 140 -15.28 12.39 19.15
C ILE A 140 -15.01 10.93 19.54
N GLY A 141 -14.37 10.69 20.69
CA GLY A 141 -14.14 9.34 21.19
C GLY A 141 -15.43 8.56 21.45
N GLU A 142 -16.45 9.20 22.02
CA GLU A 142 -17.77 8.58 22.24
C GLU A 142 -18.46 8.21 20.93
N GLU A 143 -18.39 9.08 19.91
CA GLU A 143 -18.97 8.84 18.60
C GLU A 143 -18.26 7.72 17.83
N VAL A 144 -16.92 7.68 17.89
CA VAL A 144 -16.12 6.58 17.31
C VAL A 144 -16.53 5.24 17.90
N ALA A 145 -16.68 5.15 19.22
CA ALA A 145 -17.11 3.92 19.88
C ALA A 145 -18.52 3.50 19.44
N ARG A 146 -19.44 4.47 19.31
CA ARG A 146 -20.80 4.22 18.81
C ARG A 146 -20.81 3.70 17.38
N LEU A 147 -20.01 4.30 16.50
CA LEU A 147 -19.89 3.88 15.09
C LEU A 147 -19.25 2.51 14.95
N TYR A 148 -18.24 2.21 15.76
CA TYR A 148 -17.61 0.89 15.82
C TYR A 148 -18.64 -0.21 16.18
N LEU A 149 -19.43 -0.01 17.23
CA LEU A 149 -20.48 -0.97 17.63
C LEU A 149 -21.56 -1.12 16.55
N ALA A 150 -21.95 -0.02 15.89
CA ALA A 150 -22.92 -0.06 14.80
C ALA A 150 -22.43 -0.89 13.59
N ALA A 151 -21.13 -0.93 13.32
CA ALA A 151 -20.56 -1.78 12.27
C ALA A 151 -20.73 -3.28 12.59
N PHE A 152 -20.53 -3.68 13.86
CA PHE A 152 -20.79 -5.05 14.29
C PHE A 152 -22.26 -5.44 14.18
N GLU A 153 -23.18 -4.53 14.50
CA GLU A 153 -24.61 -4.76 14.34
C GLU A 153 -25.01 -4.98 12.87
N LYS A 154 -24.30 -4.35 11.92
CA LYS A 154 -24.48 -4.58 10.48
C LYS A 154 -23.87 -5.91 10.00
N GLY A 155 -22.99 -6.52 10.79
CA GLY A 155 -22.21 -7.69 10.40
C GLY A 155 -20.94 -7.35 9.60
N ASP A 156 -20.50 -6.10 9.64
CA ASP A 156 -19.25 -5.69 9.00
C ASP A 156 -18.07 -6.22 9.83
N THR A 157 -17.22 -7.02 9.20
CA THR A 157 -16.09 -7.70 9.86
C THR A 157 -14.75 -7.33 9.26
N ASP A 158 -14.73 -6.43 8.25
CA ASP A 158 -13.51 -5.99 7.58
C ASP A 158 -13.12 -4.56 8.02
N MET A 159 -11.84 -4.38 8.32
CA MET A 159 -11.25 -3.11 8.74
C MET A 159 -11.42 -2.02 7.68
N THR A 160 -11.26 -2.35 6.40
CA THR A 160 -11.35 -1.37 5.31
C THR A 160 -12.77 -0.82 5.23
N THR A 161 -13.78 -1.70 5.29
CA THR A 161 -15.19 -1.30 5.35
C THR A 161 -15.46 -0.42 6.58
N LEU A 162 -14.95 -0.78 7.75
CA LEU A 162 -15.11 0.01 8.98
C LEU A 162 -14.55 1.43 8.82
N VAL A 163 -13.32 1.57 8.32
CA VAL A 163 -12.64 2.86 8.16
C VAL A 163 -13.39 3.75 7.16
N LEU A 164 -13.87 3.18 6.05
CA LEU A 164 -14.65 3.91 5.05
C LEU A 164 -16.00 4.40 5.60
N ASP A 165 -16.73 3.52 6.29
CA ASP A 165 -18.01 3.86 6.91
C ASP A 165 -17.82 4.91 8.01
N MET A 166 -16.75 4.80 8.80
CA MET A 166 -16.44 5.71 9.89
C MET A 166 -16.04 7.09 9.38
N GLY A 167 -15.14 7.18 8.39
CA GLY A 167 -14.77 8.45 7.75
C GLY A 167 -16.01 9.17 7.21
N SER A 168 -16.87 8.44 6.49
CA SER A 168 -18.12 8.98 5.94
C SER A 168 -19.12 9.47 7.00
N ALA A 169 -19.22 8.76 8.13
CA ALA A 169 -20.09 9.16 9.23
C ALA A 169 -19.53 10.37 10.00
N MET A 170 -18.22 10.39 10.24
CA MET A 170 -17.54 11.48 10.94
C MET A 170 -17.55 12.80 10.15
N GLU A 171 -17.66 12.77 8.82
CA GLU A 171 -17.89 13.98 8.01
C GLU A 171 -19.18 14.72 8.38
N GLN A 172 -20.16 14.01 8.95
CA GLN A 172 -21.45 14.57 9.37
C GLN A 172 -21.49 14.94 10.85
N PHE A 173 -20.46 14.55 11.61
CA PHE A 173 -20.35 14.80 13.04
C PHE A 173 -19.69 16.16 13.31
N ASP A 174 -20.25 16.91 14.27
CA ASP A 174 -19.67 18.18 14.68
C ASP A 174 -18.49 17.94 15.63
N MET A 175 -17.28 17.96 15.07
CA MET A 175 -16.02 17.79 15.82
C MET A 175 -15.59 19.06 16.58
N GLY A 176 -16.35 20.15 16.50
CA GLY A 176 -16.04 21.42 17.18
C GLY A 176 -14.66 21.98 16.81
N ASP A 177 -13.92 22.44 17.81
CA ASP A 177 -12.60 23.06 17.67
C ASP A 177 -11.44 22.07 17.77
N ALA A 178 -11.66 20.78 17.43
CA ALA A 178 -10.63 19.74 17.55
C ALA A 178 -9.50 19.83 16.50
N PHE A 179 -9.62 20.71 15.50
CA PHE A 179 -8.64 20.92 14.40
C PHE A 179 -8.22 19.66 13.62
N VAL A 180 -9.05 18.62 13.64
CA VAL A 180 -8.81 17.31 13.02
C VAL A 180 -9.91 16.99 12.00
N GLY A 181 -9.55 16.33 10.89
CA GLY A 181 -10.48 15.89 9.86
C GLY A 181 -11.11 14.53 10.14
N ALA A 182 -12.26 14.26 9.51
CA ALA A 182 -13.00 13.01 9.69
C ALA A 182 -12.17 11.77 9.29
N TRP A 183 -11.42 11.88 8.20
CA TRP A 183 -10.54 10.82 7.71
C TRP A 183 -9.29 10.63 8.56
N ASP A 184 -8.82 11.67 9.24
CA ASP A 184 -7.71 11.56 10.19
C ASP A 184 -8.14 10.70 11.40
N ILE A 185 -9.36 10.94 11.92
CA ILE A 185 -9.96 10.10 12.97
C ILE A 185 -10.13 8.65 12.49
N ALA A 186 -10.63 8.44 11.27
CA ALA A 186 -10.82 7.09 10.73
C ALA A 186 -9.49 6.33 10.58
N ASN A 187 -8.42 7.01 10.17
CA ASN A 187 -7.07 6.44 10.10
C ASN A 187 -6.53 6.10 11.50
N LEU A 188 -6.66 7.01 12.47
CA LEU A 188 -6.28 6.75 13.87
C LEU A 188 -7.01 5.53 14.45
N VAL A 189 -8.27 5.34 14.12
CA VAL A 189 -9.03 4.15 14.53
C VAL A 189 -8.40 2.88 13.96
N SER A 190 -7.99 2.90 12.69
CA SER A 190 -7.29 1.75 12.10
C SER A 190 -5.96 1.47 12.82
N ASP A 191 -5.17 2.50 13.13
CA ASP A 191 -3.90 2.37 13.83
C ASP A 191 -4.09 1.79 15.24
N PHE A 192 -5.03 2.33 16.01
CA PHE A 192 -5.33 1.83 17.36
C PHE A 192 -5.90 0.41 17.36
N LEU A 193 -6.73 0.06 16.39
CA LEU A 193 -7.21 -1.32 16.26
C LEU A 193 -6.04 -2.27 15.93
N MET A 194 -5.16 -1.89 15.01
CA MET A 194 -3.97 -2.70 14.70
C MET A 194 -3.04 -2.82 15.91
N GLU A 195 -2.86 -1.75 16.68
CA GLU A 195 -2.07 -1.76 17.91
C GLU A 195 -2.69 -2.72 18.95
N LYS A 196 -3.99 -2.60 19.22
CA LYS A 196 -4.69 -3.45 20.20
C LYS A 196 -4.72 -4.92 19.77
N MET A 197 -4.97 -5.20 18.49
CA MET A 197 -4.89 -6.56 17.96
C MET A 197 -3.45 -7.09 17.97
N GLY A 198 -2.45 -6.25 17.73
CA GLY A 198 -1.03 -6.57 17.86
C GLY A 198 -0.61 -6.88 19.30
N ALA A 199 -1.19 -6.17 20.27
CA ALA A 199 -1.00 -6.40 21.71
C ALA A 199 -1.69 -7.71 22.18
N GLU A 200 -2.79 -8.12 21.56
CA GLU A 200 -3.45 -9.40 21.86
C GLU A 200 -2.87 -10.60 21.08
N THR A 201 -2.28 -10.38 19.91
CA THR A 201 -1.65 -11.43 19.08
C THR A 201 -0.19 -11.71 19.45
N SER A 202 0.43 -10.88 20.30
CA SER A 202 1.79 -11.09 20.82
C SER A 202 1.87 -12.15 21.94
N GLY A 203 1.12 -13.23 21.77
CA GLY A 203 1.38 -14.53 22.40
C GLY A 203 2.29 -15.46 21.57
N CYS A 204 2.70 -15.07 20.35
CA CYS A 204 3.54 -15.90 19.48
C CYS A 204 4.70 -15.12 18.82
N SER A 205 5.92 -15.46 19.24
CA SER A 205 7.21 -15.31 18.54
C SER A 205 7.56 -13.94 17.95
N ALA A 206 8.18 -13.11 18.79
CA ALA A 206 9.16 -12.14 18.30
C ALA A 206 10.29 -12.90 17.60
N LYS A 207 10.28 -12.95 16.26
CA LYS A 207 11.51 -13.23 15.52
C LYS A 207 12.36 -11.97 15.64
N ALA A 208 13.46 -12.09 16.38
CA ALA A 208 14.53 -11.09 16.40
C ALA A 208 14.87 -10.65 14.96
N PRO A 209 15.33 -9.40 14.74
CA PRO A 209 15.88 -9.01 13.45
C PRO A 209 16.89 -10.08 13.05
N LYS A 210 16.64 -10.77 11.93
CA LYS A 210 17.54 -11.81 11.43
C LYS A 210 18.88 -11.13 11.21
N THR A 211 19.78 -11.25 12.18
CA THR A 211 21.21 -11.03 11.98
C THR A 211 21.58 -11.75 10.71
N LEU A 212 22.19 -11.04 9.76
CA LEU A 212 22.75 -11.62 8.54
C LEU A 212 23.42 -12.94 8.93
N PRO A 213 22.96 -14.09 8.39
CA PRO A 213 23.59 -15.36 8.70
C PRO A 213 25.09 -15.20 8.44
N SER A 214 25.91 -15.50 9.45
CA SER A 214 27.36 -15.54 9.28
C SER A 214 27.66 -16.37 8.04
N ALA A 215 28.57 -15.91 7.19
CA ALA A 215 28.99 -16.48 5.92
C ALA A 215 29.51 -17.95 6.01
N GLY A 216 28.66 -18.87 6.47
CA GLY A 216 28.74 -20.30 6.23
C GLY A 216 28.15 -20.51 4.84
N SER A 217 29.03 -20.81 3.90
CA SER A 217 28.83 -20.77 2.45
C SER A 217 27.97 -21.91 1.92
N ASP A 218 26.75 -22.06 2.40
CA ASP A 218 25.79 -22.88 1.68
C ASP A 218 25.30 -22.04 0.51
N ALA A 219 25.87 -22.32 -0.68
CA ALA A 219 25.49 -21.65 -1.91
C ALA A 219 23.97 -21.74 -2.08
N PHE A 220 23.34 -20.62 -2.45
CA PHE A 220 21.90 -20.57 -2.68
C PHE A 220 21.49 -21.65 -3.69
N CYS A 221 20.54 -22.50 -3.29
CA CYS A 221 19.96 -23.53 -4.15
C CYS A 221 18.46 -23.31 -4.31
N LEU A 222 18.01 -23.32 -5.58
CA LEU A 222 16.61 -23.22 -5.96
C LEU A 222 15.99 -24.63 -5.91
N THR A 223 15.18 -24.89 -4.89
CA THR A 223 14.44 -26.15 -4.75
C THR A 223 12.99 -25.99 -5.21
N SER A 224 12.33 -27.10 -5.57
CA SER A 224 10.93 -27.10 -6.03
C SER A 224 10.00 -26.50 -4.96
N ASP A 225 10.13 -26.94 -3.70
CA ASP A 225 9.35 -26.41 -2.58
C ASP A 225 9.44 -24.88 -2.45
N LYS A 226 10.64 -24.29 -2.65
CA LYS A 226 10.82 -22.83 -2.57
C LYS A 226 10.14 -22.11 -3.72
N ALA A 227 10.26 -22.65 -4.94
CA ALA A 227 9.63 -22.09 -6.12
C ALA A 227 8.10 -22.13 -6.02
N GLU A 228 7.53 -23.26 -5.56
CA GLU A 228 6.09 -23.43 -5.36
C GLU A 228 5.55 -22.53 -4.26
N GLN A 229 6.22 -22.49 -3.09
CA GLN A 229 5.84 -21.60 -1.99
C GLN A 229 5.84 -20.14 -2.44
N MET A 230 6.89 -19.71 -3.16
CA MET A 230 6.98 -18.35 -3.67
C MET A 230 5.86 -18.03 -4.67
N GLN A 231 5.53 -18.99 -5.55
CA GLN A 231 4.44 -18.81 -6.51
C GLN A 231 3.07 -18.71 -5.80
N ALA A 232 2.86 -19.46 -4.72
CA ALA A 232 1.65 -19.39 -3.92
C ALA A 232 1.53 -18.04 -3.18
N ASP A 233 2.64 -17.51 -2.67
CA ASP A 233 2.67 -16.22 -1.95
C ASP A 233 2.45 -15.02 -2.88
N LEU A 234 2.79 -15.15 -4.17
CA LEU A 234 2.74 -14.07 -5.18
C LEU A 234 1.55 -14.17 -6.15
N THR A 235 0.42 -14.69 -5.67
CA THR A 235 -0.78 -14.94 -6.49
C THR A 235 -1.53 -13.68 -6.92
N SER A 236 -1.41 -12.57 -6.20
CA SER A 236 -2.12 -11.32 -6.49
C SER A 236 -1.19 -10.15 -6.81
N ASP A 237 -1.69 -9.17 -7.57
CA ASP A 237 -1.00 -7.89 -7.81
C ASP A 237 -0.57 -7.21 -6.51
N PHE A 238 -1.44 -7.22 -5.51
CA PHE A 238 -1.17 -6.63 -4.21
C PHE A 238 -0.02 -7.35 -3.49
N ALA A 239 -0.01 -8.67 -3.47
CA ALA A 239 1.07 -9.45 -2.87
C ALA A 239 2.42 -9.18 -3.55
N ARG A 240 2.42 -9.05 -4.89
CA ARG A 240 3.61 -8.69 -5.67
C ARG A 240 4.09 -7.27 -5.37
N TYR A 241 3.18 -6.31 -5.27
CA TYR A 241 3.53 -4.95 -4.86
C TYR A 241 4.11 -4.91 -3.44
N ARG A 242 3.47 -5.62 -2.50
CA ARG A 242 3.95 -5.74 -1.12
C ARG A 242 5.34 -6.35 -1.04
N PHE A 243 5.60 -7.39 -1.85
CA PHE A 243 6.93 -7.96 -1.98
C PHE A 243 7.98 -6.94 -2.43
N LEU A 244 7.69 -6.10 -3.43
CA LEU A 244 8.63 -5.05 -3.87
C LEU A 244 8.89 -4.02 -2.77
N LEU A 245 7.86 -3.65 -2.01
CA LEU A 245 7.98 -2.76 -0.87
C LEU A 245 8.87 -3.37 0.22
N ASP A 246 8.59 -4.61 0.64
CA ASP A 246 9.40 -5.33 1.63
C ASP A 246 10.84 -5.57 1.16
N LEU A 247 11.04 -5.77 -0.15
CA LEU A 247 12.36 -5.88 -0.75
C LEU A 247 13.15 -4.58 -0.60
N MET A 248 12.52 -3.43 -0.86
CA MET A 248 13.15 -2.12 -0.76
C MET A 248 13.41 -1.71 0.70
N GLU A 249 12.50 -2.03 1.62
CA GLU A 249 12.65 -1.82 3.07
C GLU A 249 13.70 -2.77 3.69
N GLY A 250 14.08 -3.83 2.98
CA GLY A 250 15.01 -4.84 3.47
C GLY A 250 14.40 -5.84 4.44
N ASN A 251 13.07 -5.91 4.47
CA ASN A 251 12.30 -6.91 5.21
C ASN A 251 12.31 -8.28 4.51
N THR A 252 12.46 -8.29 3.18
CA THR A 252 12.64 -9.52 2.39
C THR A 252 14.03 -10.10 2.61
N ASP A 253 14.10 -11.39 2.92
CA ASP A 253 15.39 -12.07 3.01
C ASP A 253 15.99 -12.35 1.62
N TRP A 254 17.32 -12.46 1.58
CA TRP A 254 18.02 -12.68 0.32
C TRP A 254 17.66 -14.02 -0.33
N GLU A 255 17.23 -15.01 0.45
CA GLU A 255 16.79 -16.30 -0.07
C GLU A 255 15.51 -16.17 -0.90
N GLN A 256 14.51 -15.42 -0.42
CA GLN A 256 13.30 -15.09 -1.15
C GLN A 256 13.60 -14.29 -2.42
N ALA A 257 14.43 -13.25 -2.30
CA ALA A 257 14.84 -12.43 -3.45
C ALA A 257 15.57 -13.26 -4.52
N ASN A 258 16.49 -14.15 -4.10
CA ASN A 258 17.22 -15.06 -4.98
C ASN A 258 16.28 -16.07 -5.65
N THR A 259 15.29 -16.59 -4.92
CA THR A 259 14.28 -17.52 -5.44
C THR A 259 13.49 -16.90 -6.58
N ILE A 260 12.95 -15.69 -6.39
CA ILE A 260 12.19 -15.01 -7.45
C ILE A 260 13.07 -14.72 -8.66
N MET A 261 14.27 -14.15 -8.44
CA MET A 261 15.18 -13.87 -9.54
C MET A 261 15.51 -15.15 -10.32
N ALA A 262 15.82 -16.25 -9.64
CA ALA A 262 16.17 -17.52 -10.25
C ALA A 262 15.01 -18.11 -11.07
N VAL A 263 13.78 -18.06 -10.54
CA VAL A 263 12.56 -18.49 -11.24
C VAL A 263 12.34 -17.65 -12.51
N TYR A 264 12.42 -16.32 -12.43
CA TYR A 264 12.20 -15.44 -13.58
C TYR A 264 13.30 -15.53 -14.64
N GLN A 265 14.54 -15.84 -14.24
CA GLN A 265 15.65 -16.08 -15.17
C GLN A 265 15.63 -17.45 -15.84
N GLY A 266 14.82 -18.38 -15.34
CA GLY A 266 14.73 -19.74 -15.86
C GLY A 266 15.91 -20.63 -15.41
N TYR A 267 16.45 -20.41 -14.21
CA TYR A 267 17.38 -21.37 -13.63
C TYR A 267 16.68 -22.71 -13.35
N PRO A 268 17.37 -23.84 -13.55
CA PRO A 268 16.79 -25.14 -13.27
C PRO A 268 16.52 -25.28 -11.77
N VAL A 269 15.39 -25.89 -11.45
CA VAL A 269 15.00 -26.24 -10.09
C VAL A 269 15.66 -27.56 -9.73
N GLU A 270 16.31 -27.65 -8.57
CA GLU A 270 16.93 -28.89 -8.11
C GLU A 270 15.88 -30.01 -8.03
N GLY A 271 16.16 -31.13 -8.69
CA GLY A 271 15.28 -32.30 -8.74
C GLY A 271 14.32 -32.34 -9.93
N GLU A 272 14.21 -31.27 -10.72
CA GLU A 272 13.51 -31.33 -12.03
C GLU A 272 14.50 -31.83 -13.10
N GLU A 273 14.16 -32.90 -13.83
CA GLU A 273 14.94 -33.34 -14.99
C GLU A 273 14.87 -32.27 -16.09
N GLU A 274 16.02 -31.92 -16.70
CA GLU A 274 16.11 -30.85 -17.71
C GLU A 274 15.10 -31.01 -18.86
N GLU A 275 14.78 -32.25 -19.24
CA GLU A 275 13.83 -32.55 -20.32
C GLU A 275 12.36 -32.35 -19.92
N GLU A 276 12.02 -32.44 -18.64
CA GLU A 276 10.62 -32.47 -18.16
C GLU A 276 10.06 -31.07 -17.86
N SER A 277 10.93 -30.13 -17.47
CA SER A 277 10.48 -28.80 -17.04
C SER A 277 9.80 -27.98 -18.16
N GLY A 278 10.12 -28.25 -19.43
CA GLY A 278 9.68 -27.42 -20.57
C GLY A 278 10.09 -25.94 -20.45
N ARG A 279 10.91 -25.59 -19.44
CA ARG A 279 11.34 -24.24 -19.16
C ARG A 279 12.47 -23.91 -20.13
N PRO A 280 12.37 -22.80 -20.86
CA PRO A 280 13.49 -22.34 -21.64
C PRO A 280 14.63 -22.01 -20.68
N GLY A 281 15.80 -22.61 -20.89
CA GLY A 281 16.94 -22.45 -20.00
C GLY A 281 17.35 -20.99 -19.78
N VAL A 282 18.26 -20.81 -18.82
CA VAL A 282 18.80 -19.50 -18.41
C VAL A 282 19.02 -18.58 -19.60
N ARG A 283 18.53 -17.33 -19.52
CA ARG A 283 18.69 -16.33 -20.58
C ARG A 283 20.13 -16.29 -21.07
N ARG A 284 20.35 -16.33 -22.40
CA ARG A 284 21.70 -16.51 -22.99
C ARG A 284 22.74 -15.50 -22.50
N GLY A 285 22.35 -14.25 -22.27
CA GLY A 285 23.25 -13.21 -21.74
C GLY A 285 23.70 -13.49 -20.30
N TRP A 286 22.83 -14.09 -19.48
CA TRP A 286 23.11 -14.41 -18.09
C TRP A 286 24.06 -15.58 -17.92
N SER A 287 23.96 -16.61 -18.78
CA SER A 287 24.87 -17.75 -18.75
C SER A 287 26.34 -17.37 -19.02
N ALA A 288 26.58 -16.23 -19.69
CA ALA A 288 27.94 -15.72 -19.92
C ALA A 288 28.53 -15.07 -18.66
N SER A 289 27.73 -14.30 -17.92
CA SER A 289 28.15 -13.63 -16.69
C SER A 289 28.22 -14.59 -15.49
N PHE A 290 27.33 -15.58 -15.46
CA PHE A 290 27.24 -16.58 -14.38
C PHE A 290 27.22 -17.99 -14.98
N PRO A 291 28.38 -18.56 -15.31
CA PRO A 291 28.47 -19.89 -15.89
C PRO A 291 28.07 -20.94 -14.86
N GLY A 292 27.01 -21.69 -15.14
CA GLY A 292 26.56 -22.81 -14.31
C GLY A 292 25.05 -22.92 -14.24
N ALA A 293 24.59 -24.01 -13.63
CA ALA A 293 23.17 -24.25 -13.32
C ALA A 293 22.74 -23.55 -12.02
N THR A 294 23.68 -23.02 -11.24
CA THR A 294 23.40 -22.41 -9.93
C THR A 294 23.16 -20.90 -10.10
N PRO A 295 22.01 -20.38 -9.62
CA PRO A 295 21.74 -18.95 -9.62
C PRO A 295 22.73 -18.17 -8.74
N PRO A 296 23.17 -16.96 -9.16
CA PRO A 296 24.03 -16.11 -8.36
C PRO A 296 23.30 -15.60 -7.11
N ASP A 297 24.02 -15.47 -6.00
CA ASP A 297 23.47 -14.92 -4.76
C ASP A 297 23.47 -13.38 -4.79
N LEU A 298 22.27 -12.78 -4.75
CA LEU A 298 22.03 -11.34 -4.71
C LEU A 298 22.77 -10.63 -3.59
N SER A 299 23.04 -11.29 -2.46
CA SER A 299 23.70 -10.65 -1.32
C SER A 299 25.20 -10.48 -1.52
N SER A 300 25.83 -11.36 -2.29
CA SER A 300 27.30 -11.54 -2.29
C SER A 300 27.94 -11.61 -3.67
N ALA A 301 27.20 -11.96 -4.72
CA ALA A 301 27.75 -12.12 -6.07
C ALA A 301 28.27 -10.78 -6.62
N GLU A 302 29.53 -10.78 -7.06
CA GLU A 302 30.14 -9.68 -7.82
C GLU A 302 29.59 -9.68 -9.25
N GLY A 303 29.47 -8.50 -9.87
CA GLY A 303 29.00 -8.37 -11.26
C GLY A 303 27.48 -8.52 -11.46
N LEU A 304 26.71 -8.82 -10.40
CA LEU A 304 25.28 -9.09 -10.52
C LEU A 304 24.44 -7.85 -10.80
N VAL A 305 24.83 -6.71 -10.22
CA VAL A 305 24.16 -5.43 -10.48
C VAL A 305 24.33 -5.07 -11.96
N GLU A 306 25.54 -5.25 -12.47
CA GLU A 306 25.90 -5.01 -13.87
C GLU A 306 25.15 -5.97 -14.81
N ALA A 307 25.01 -7.25 -14.42
CA ALA A 307 24.25 -8.23 -15.20
C ALA A 307 22.74 -7.92 -15.25
N LEU A 308 22.15 -7.47 -14.14
CA LEU A 308 20.74 -7.01 -14.11
C LEU A 308 20.57 -5.72 -14.93
N GLN A 309 21.51 -4.78 -14.83
CA GLN A 309 21.49 -3.52 -15.58
C GLN A 309 21.69 -3.74 -17.09
N ALA A 310 22.37 -4.82 -17.51
CA ALA A 310 22.52 -5.16 -18.92
C ALA A 310 21.17 -5.51 -19.60
N ASP A 311 20.14 -5.86 -18.82
CA ASP A 311 18.77 -6.06 -19.32
C ASP A 311 17.96 -4.75 -19.39
N PHE A 312 18.49 -3.62 -18.91
CA PHE A 312 17.77 -2.35 -18.91
C PHE A 312 17.75 -1.74 -20.32
N PRO A 313 16.65 -1.04 -20.68
CA PRO A 313 16.59 -0.36 -21.97
C PRO A 313 17.61 0.79 -22.04
N ASP A 314 18.21 1.00 -23.20
CA ASP A 314 19.11 2.14 -23.46
C ASP A 314 18.36 3.50 -23.55
N ASP A 315 17.03 3.47 -23.62
CA ASP A 315 16.19 4.66 -23.72
C ASP A 315 16.13 5.40 -22.37
N PRO A 316 16.63 6.64 -22.29
CA PRO A 316 16.65 7.41 -21.03
C PRO A 316 15.25 7.67 -20.47
N ASP A 317 14.23 7.83 -21.31
CA ASP A 317 12.86 8.08 -20.84
C ASP A 317 12.30 6.83 -20.13
N LEU A 318 12.70 5.63 -20.58
CA LEU A 318 12.32 4.38 -19.94
C LEU A 318 13.09 4.17 -18.63
N LEU A 319 14.36 4.52 -18.59
CA LEU A 319 15.17 4.47 -17.36
C LEU A 319 14.61 5.41 -16.29
N ASP A 320 14.23 6.64 -16.67
CA ASP A 320 13.56 7.57 -15.77
C ASP A 320 12.22 7.00 -15.27
N GLY A 321 11.49 6.29 -16.14
CA GLY A 321 10.28 5.57 -15.75
C GLY A 321 10.52 4.51 -14.67
N LEU A 322 11.65 3.79 -14.71
CA LEU A 322 12.05 2.83 -13.67
C LEU A 322 12.38 3.50 -12.34
N GLU A 323 12.98 4.70 -12.38
CA GLU A 323 13.24 5.50 -11.18
C GLU A 323 11.96 5.95 -10.48
N VAL A 324 10.94 6.30 -11.26
CA VAL A 324 9.60 6.66 -10.74
C VAL A 324 8.93 5.47 -10.05
N ILE A 325 9.14 4.24 -10.55
CA ILE A 325 8.58 3.04 -9.92
C ILE A 325 9.21 2.79 -8.56
N VAL A 326 10.54 2.88 -8.45
CA VAL A 326 11.23 2.75 -7.16
C VAL A 326 10.76 3.83 -6.18
N GLU A 327 10.59 5.06 -6.65
CA GLU A 327 10.06 6.16 -5.84
C GLU A 327 8.60 5.94 -5.41
N THR A 328 7.76 5.37 -6.28
CA THR A 328 6.36 5.07 -5.97
C THR A 328 6.26 3.94 -4.94
N VAL A 329 7.10 2.90 -5.08
CA VAL A 329 7.11 1.75 -4.17
C VAL A 329 7.69 2.15 -2.82
N TYR A 330 8.85 2.80 -2.80
CA TYR A 330 9.64 2.99 -1.57
C TYR A 330 9.51 4.40 -0.95
N GLY A 331 8.98 5.37 -1.70
CA GLY A 331 8.93 6.77 -1.30
C GLY A 331 10.19 7.55 -1.69
N GLY A 332 10.01 8.79 -2.14
CA GLY A 332 11.10 9.65 -2.62
C GLY A 332 12.09 10.08 -1.53
N GLU A 333 11.64 10.22 -0.28
CA GLU A 333 12.52 10.53 0.86
C GLU A 333 13.42 9.34 1.22
N ALA A 334 12.86 8.13 1.35
CA ALA A 334 13.62 6.93 1.66
C ALA A 334 14.65 6.63 0.56
N LYS A 335 14.25 6.79 -0.71
CA LYS A 335 15.15 6.74 -1.86
C LYS A 335 16.34 7.69 -1.71
N ARG A 336 16.10 8.97 -1.38
CA ARG A 336 17.18 9.97 -1.19
C ARG A 336 18.16 9.60 -0.07
N LEU A 337 17.68 9.00 1.02
CA LEU A 337 18.55 8.58 2.12
C LEU A 337 19.56 7.49 1.69
N HIS A 338 19.15 6.55 0.84
CA HIS A 338 19.97 5.39 0.48
C HIS A 338 20.73 5.52 -0.85
N GLN A 339 20.31 6.42 -1.73
CA GLN A 339 21.00 6.70 -3.00
C GLN A 339 22.36 7.37 -2.82
N GLY A 340 22.65 7.88 -1.62
CA GLY A 340 23.83 8.68 -1.37
C GLY A 340 23.69 10.07 -2.01
N ASP A 341 24.83 10.73 -2.14
CA ASP A 341 24.93 12.08 -2.69
C ASP A 341 26.13 12.12 -3.63
N PRO A 342 25.93 11.90 -4.94
CA PRO A 342 27.02 11.82 -5.90
C PRO A 342 27.76 13.16 -6.04
N ASP A 343 27.07 14.29 -5.87
CA ASP A 343 27.68 15.62 -5.93
C ASP A 343 28.66 15.84 -4.76
N ASN A 344 28.39 15.19 -3.62
CA ASN A 344 29.26 15.18 -2.45
C ASN A 344 30.14 13.93 -2.33
N GLY A 345 30.17 13.07 -3.36
CA GLY A 345 30.98 11.85 -3.38
C GLY A 345 30.57 10.78 -2.36
N VAL A 346 29.33 10.85 -1.86
CA VAL A 346 28.75 9.83 -0.98
C VAL A 346 28.13 8.75 -1.87
N PRO A 347 28.71 7.53 -1.92
CA PRO A 347 28.17 6.47 -2.76
C PRO A 347 26.83 5.96 -2.21
N PRO A 348 25.98 5.35 -3.06
CA PRO A 348 24.78 4.67 -2.60
C PRO A 348 25.14 3.51 -1.66
N GLU A 349 24.23 3.20 -0.74
CA GLU A 349 24.39 2.01 0.10
C GLU A 349 24.42 0.74 -0.77
N PRO A 350 25.43 -0.14 -0.66
CA PRO A 350 25.57 -1.29 -1.56
C PRO A 350 24.38 -2.24 -1.57
N LEU A 351 23.74 -2.47 -0.41
CA LEU A 351 22.57 -3.34 -0.32
C LEU A 351 21.33 -2.70 -0.94
N TYR A 352 21.17 -1.38 -0.78
CA TYR A 352 20.13 -0.62 -1.45
C TYR A 352 20.30 -0.66 -2.97
N LEU A 353 21.54 -0.50 -3.47
CA LEU A 353 21.81 -0.57 -4.91
C LEU A 353 21.40 -1.92 -5.50
N ARG A 354 21.69 -3.03 -4.80
CA ARG A 354 21.26 -4.38 -5.20
C ARG A 354 19.75 -4.52 -5.20
N ARG A 355 19.06 -4.11 -4.14
CA ARG A 355 17.58 -4.18 -4.02
C ARG A 355 16.86 -3.34 -5.06
N SER A 356 17.28 -2.07 -5.20
CA SER A 356 16.71 -1.16 -6.20
C SER A 356 16.93 -1.65 -7.63
N THR A 357 18.11 -2.20 -7.94
CA THR A 357 18.38 -2.78 -9.25
C THR A 357 17.49 -4.00 -9.52
N LEU A 358 17.34 -4.91 -8.54
CA LEU A 358 16.43 -6.05 -8.65
C LEU A 358 14.97 -5.60 -8.81
N CYS A 359 14.51 -4.61 -8.04
CA CYS A 359 13.15 -4.08 -8.13
C CYS A 359 12.82 -3.56 -9.54
N LYS A 360 13.75 -2.78 -10.12
CA LYS A 360 13.62 -2.28 -11.51
C LYS A 360 13.60 -3.43 -12.51
N TRP A 361 14.51 -4.38 -12.35
CA TRP A 361 14.57 -5.56 -13.22
C TRP A 361 13.29 -6.38 -13.16
N LEU A 362 12.75 -6.65 -11.97
CA LEU A 362 11.48 -7.35 -11.77
C LEU A 362 10.33 -6.63 -12.50
N TYR A 363 10.27 -5.30 -12.41
CA TYR A 363 9.28 -4.53 -13.15
C TYR A 363 9.40 -4.71 -14.67
N LEU A 364 10.63 -4.65 -15.20
CA LEU A 364 10.91 -4.83 -16.64
C LEU A 364 10.47 -6.20 -17.13
N VAL A 365 10.75 -7.27 -16.37
CA VAL A 365 10.36 -8.63 -16.75
C VAL A 365 8.87 -8.92 -16.53
N GLY A 366 8.09 -7.91 -16.14
CA GLY A 366 6.65 -8.01 -16.02
C GLY A 366 6.18 -8.63 -14.71
N PHE A 367 6.95 -8.51 -13.62
CA PHE A 367 6.58 -9.06 -12.30
C PHE A 367 5.21 -8.59 -11.83
N LEU A 368 4.84 -7.32 -12.04
CA LEU A 368 3.53 -6.77 -11.67
C LEU A 368 2.42 -6.99 -12.71
N SER A 369 2.59 -7.94 -13.63
CA SER A 369 1.58 -8.22 -14.66
C SER A 369 0.96 -9.59 -14.42
N ASP A 370 -0.37 -9.68 -14.58
CA ASP A 370 -1.09 -10.96 -14.56
C ASP A 370 -0.65 -11.92 -15.68
N ASP A 371 -0.13 -11.35 -16.78
CA ASP A 371 0.59 -12.10 -17.78
C ASP A 371 1.99 -12.45 -17.27
N ILE A 372 2.12 -13.44 -16.38
CA ILE A 372 3.37 -14.18 -16.16
C ILE A 372 3.63 -15.05 -17.40
N LYS A 373 3.70 -14.42 -18.57
CA LYS A 373 4.32 -14.98 -19.75
C LYS A 373 5.68 -14.32 -19.80
N ARG A 374 6.71 -15.17 -19.82
CA ARG A 374 8.13 -14.81 -19.87
C ARG A 374 8.36 -13.48 -20.58
N ALA A 375 9.15 -12.60 -19.97
CA ALA A 375 9.70 -11.46 -20.69
C ALA A 375 10.34 -11.99 -21.99
N PRO A 376 9.96 -11.48 -23.16
CA PRO A 376 10.42 -12.03 -24.42
C PRO A 376 11.96 -12.05 -24.46
N ASP A 377 12.53 -13.13 -24.99
CA ASP A 377 13.99 -13.28 -25.14
C ASP A 377 14.57 -12.23 -26.09
N ASP A 378 13.71 -11.67 -26.93
CA ASP A 378 14.03 -10.63 -27.89
C ASP A 378 13.94 -9.26 -27.22
N PRO A 379 15.05 -8.51 -27.11
CA PRO A 379 15.06 -7.17 -26.52
C PRO A 379 14.14 -6.19 -27.27
N GLU A 380 13.89 -6.38 -28.57
CA GLU A 380 12.94 -5.53 -29.32
C GLU A 380 11.50 -5.75 -28.84
N GLN A 381 11.10 -7.00 -28.58
CA GLN A 381 9.77 -7.31 -28.03
C GLN A 381 9.62 -6.82 -26.58
N LEU A 382 10.70 -6.84 -25.81
CA LEU A 382 10.71 -6.29 -24.45
C LEU A 382 10.53 -4.76 -24.51
N ALA A 383 11.27 -4.09 -25.40
CA ALA A 383 11.13 -2.66 -25.65
C ALA A 383 9.72 -2.30 -26.17
N GLU A 384 9.12 -3.11 -27.02
CA GLU A 384 7.74 -2.93 -27.51
C GLU A 384 6.71 -3.10 -26.39
N LEU A 385 6.87 -4.10 -25.51
CA LEU A 385 6.02 -4.31 -24.35
C LEU A 385 6.08 -3.11 -23.38
N ILE A 386 7.28 -2.62 -23.11
CA ILE A 386 7.52 -1.46 -22.24
C ILE A 386 6.92 -0.19 -22.88
N SER A 387 7.20 0.05 -24.16
CA SER A 387 6.69 1.20 -24.93
C SER A 387 5.16 1.17 -25.04
N GLY A 388 4.57 0.00 -25.25
CA GLY A 388 3.12 -0.20 -25.29
C GLY A 388 2.46 0.17 -23.96
N ARG A 389 3.09 -0.18 -22.83
CA ARG A 389 2.61 0.19 -21.49
C ARG A 389 2.72 1.70 -21.23
N ALA A 390 3.83 2.34 -21.63
CA ALA A 390 3.99 3.79 -21.52
C ALA A 390 2.90 4.54 -22.30
N ARG A 391 2.58 4.09 -23.53
CA ARG A 391 1.53 4.67 -24.38
C ARG A 391 0.12 4.49 -23.83
N LEU A 392 -0.21 3.33 -23.26
CA LEU A 392 -1.53 3.06 -22.67
C LEU A 392 -1.84 3.97 -21.48
N LYS A 393 -0.82 4.41 -20.73
CA LYS A 393 -0.99 5.36 -19.62
C LYS A 393 -1.24 6.80 -20.12
N HIS A 394 -0.66 7.19 -21.25
CA HIS A 394 -0.90 8.52 -21.86
C HIS A 394 -2.28 8.65 -22.53
N GLN A 395 -2.92 7.55 -22.93
CA GLN A 395 -4.27 7.59 -23.52
C GLN A 395 -5.41 7.57 -22.48
N LYS A 396 -5.13 7.26 -21.21
CA LYS A 396 -6.11 7.23 -20.12
C LYS A 396 -6.16 8.51 -19.27
N LYS A 397 -5.27 9.47 -19.53
CA LYS A 397 -5.39 10.87 -19.07
C LYS A 397 -6.02 11.69 -20.19
#